data_AF-A0AAT9FR85-F1
#
_entry.id   AF-A0AAT9FR85-F1
#
_cell.length_a   1.000
_cell.length_b   1.000
_cell.length_c   1.000
_cell.angle_alpha   90.00
_cell.angle_beta   90.00
_cell.angle_gamma   90.00
#
_symmetry.space_group_name_H-M   'P 1'
#
loop_
_entity.id
_entity.type
_entity.pdbx_description
1 polymer ?
#
loop_
_entity_poly.entity_id
_entity_poly.type
_entity_poly.pdbx_seq_one_letter_code
_entity_poly.pdbx_strand_id
1 'polypeptide(L)'
;MLIEMTVALALLTAIGMVVFKSTIDLIAPRQWVLHQNISDAYISYEKAYAERVSFETITSNTSPWPVYPDSTSTTVEIGKLPGGNAINATVVRTRIADPNNLSTAGGTGTTTTNPAEMESWRLESHMTYQIGDQTYVKSRTVVRTQ
;
A
#
# COMPACT_ATOMS: atom_id res chain seq x y z
N MET A 1 -8.80 59.15 15.62
CA MET A 1 -7.99 58.72 14.44
C MET A 1 -7.00 57.60 14.75
N LEU A 2 -6.08 57.75 15.72
CA LEU A 2 -5.09 56.69 16.00
C LEU A 2 -5.72 55.40 16.57
N ILE A 3 -6.70 55.55 17.49
CA ILE A 3 -7.41 54.43 18.11
C ILE A 3 -8.24 53.67 17.08
N GLU A 4 -8.99 54.36 16.20
CA GLU A 4 -9.75 53.70 15.14
C GLU A 4 -8.85 52.95 14.14
N MET A 5 -7.68 53.50 13.80
CA MET A 5 -6.71 52.79 12.95
C MET A 5 -6.15 51.54 13.64
N THR A 6 -5.84 51.59 14.94
CA THR A 6 -5.38 50.39 15.67
C THR A 6 -6.46 49.32 15.77
N VAL A 7 -7.72 49.71 15.98
CA VAL A 7 -8.87 48.77 16.01
C VAL A 7 -9.09 48.16 14.62
N ALA A 8 -9.02 48.96 13.56
CA ALA A 8 -9.14 48.47 12.19
C ALA A 8 -8.02 47.48 11.82
N LEU A 9 -6.77 47.74 12.23
CA LEU A 9 -5.64 46.86 11.96
C LEU A 9 -5.75 45.52 12.74
N ALA A 10 -6.19 45.59 13.99
CA ALA A 10 -6.43 44.41 14.83
C ALA A 10 -7.55 43.54 14.25
N LEU A 11 -8.66 44.15 13.81
CA LEU A 11 -9.76 43.45 13.17
C LEU A 11 -9.30 42.77 11.87
N LEU A 12 -8.54 43.48 11.03
CA LEU A 12 -8.02 42.93 9.78
C LEU A 12 -7.09 41.72 10.03
N THR A 13 -6.25 41.81 11.06
CA THR A 13 -5.33 40.72 11.43
C THR A 13 -6.11 39.51 11.96
N ALA A 14 -7.13 39.73 12.78
CA ALA A 14 -8.01 38.66 13.28
C ALA A 14 -8.73 37.94 12.12
N ILE A 15 -9.29 38.69 11.18
CA ILE A 15 -9.94 38.13 9.97
C ILE A 15 -8.91 37.36 9.12
N GLY A 16 -7.73 37.94 8.91
CA GLY A 16 -6.64 37.31 8.15
C GLY A 16 -6.22 35.95 8.73
N MET A 17 -6.09 35.86 10.07
CA MET A 17 -5.77 34.60 10.74
C MET A 17 -6.87 33.54 10.57
N VAL A 18 -8.15 33.93 10.66
CA VAL A 18 -9.28 33.00 10.49
C VAL A 18 -9.33 32.45 9.06
N VAL A 19 -9.13 33.31 8.05
CA VAL A 19 -9.08 32.87 6.64
C VAL A 19 -7.86 31.98 6.38
N PHE A 20 -6.70 32.34 6.94
CA PHE A 20 -5.49 31.53 6.80
C PHE A 20 -5.65 30.14 7.40
N LYS A 21 -6.19 30.06 8.63
CA LYS A 21 -6.50 28.78 9.28
C LYS A 21 -7.48 27.96 8.45
N SER A 22 -8.55 28.57 7.95
CA SER A 22 -9.53 27.89 7.09
C SER A 22 -8.89 27.33 5.81
N THR A 23 -7.89 28.04 5.26
CA THR A 23 -7.15 27.59 4.08
C THR A 23 -6.27 26.38 4.39
N ILE A 24 -5.60 26.35 5.54
CA ILE A 24 -4.81 25.19 6.00
C ILE A 24 -5.73 23.98 6.24
N ASP A 25 -6.86 24.19 6.90
CA ASP A 25 -7.81 23.14 7.23
C ASP A 25 -8.41 22.49 5.96
N LEU A 26 -8.43 23.21 4.82
CA LEU A 26 -8.83 22.68 3.50
C LEU A 26 -7.74 21.86 2.79
N ILE A 27 -6.46 22.06 3.11
CA ILE A 27 -5.33 21.36 2.44
C ILE A 27 -5.19 19.93 2.97
N ALA A 28 -5.34 19.74 4.28
CA ALA A 28 -5.24 18.42 4.92
C ALA A 28 -6.12 17.32 4.27
N PRO A 29 -7.43 17.53 4.05
CA PRO A 29 -8.27 16.51 3.39
C PRO A 29 -7.86 16.25 1.94
N ARG A 30 -7.34 17.26 1.22
CA ARG A 30 -6.85 17.06 -0.17
C ARG A 30 -5.61 16.18 -0.20
N GLN A 31 -4.67 16.41 0.72
CA GLN A 31 -3.48 15.57 0.84
C GLN A 31 -3.87 14.13 1.17
N TRP A 32 -4.81 13.94 2.10
CA TRP A 32 -5.32 12.61 2.44
C TRP A 32 -5.88 11.87 1.22
N VAL A 33 -6.78 12.50 0.46
CA VAL A 33 -7.37 11.90 -0.75
C VAL A 33 -6.30 11.55 -1.79
N LEU A 34 -5.30 12.41 -1.97
CA LEU A 34 -4.21 12.16 -2.92
C LEU A 34 -3.40 10.92 -2.54
N HIS A 35 -2.97 10.83 -1.28
CA HIS A 35 -2.23 9.66 -0.80
C HIS A 35 -3.09 8.39 -0.87
N GLN A 36 -4.39 8.50 -0.58
CA GLN A 36 -5.33 7.39 -0.67
C GLN A 36 -5.45 6.86 -2.11
N ASN A 37 -5.66 7.75 -3.09
CA ASN A 37 -5.80 7.37 -4.50
C ASN A 37 -4.52 6.75 -5.07
N ILE A 38 -3.36 7.33 -4.77
CA ILE A 38 -2.08 6.83 -5.27
C ILE A 38 -1.75 5.47 -4.66
N SER A 39 -1.98 5.30 -3.36
CA SER A 39 -1.81 4.01 -2.70
C SER A 39 -2.81 2.96 -3.22
N ASP A 40 -4.06 3.32 -3.53
CA ASP A 40 -5.04 2.42 -4.17
C ASP A 40 -4.64 2.01 -5.59
N ALA A 41 -4.06 2.93 -6.36
CA ALA A 41 -3.52 2.62 -7.68
C ALA A 41 -2.35 1.62 -7.58
N TYR A 42 -1.42 1.85 -6.64
CA TYR A 42 -0.26 0.98 -6.47
C TYR A 42 -0.64 -0.42 -5.99
N ILE A 43 -1.56 -0.55 -5.02
CA ILE A 43 -1.99 -1.88 -4.56
C ILE A 43 -2.77 -2.63 -5.65
N SER A 44 -3.44 -1.92 -6.56
CA SER A 44 -4.06 -2.50 -7.74
C SER A 44 -3.03 -3.01 -8.74
N TYR A 45 -1.90 -2.31 -8.88
CA TYR A 45 -0.74 -2.82 -9.62
C TYR A 45 -0.16 -4.10 -8.99
N GLU A 46 0.02 -4.14 -7.66
CA GLU A 46 0.49 -5.34 -6.95
C GLU A 46 -0.42 -6.55 -7.20
N LYS A 47 -1.74 -6.33 -7.19
CA LYS A 47 -2.73 -7.35 -7.54
C LYS A 47 -2.47 -7.90 -8.95
N ALA A 48 -2.38 -7.00 -9.93
CA ALA A 48 -2.17 -7.38 -11.32
C ALA A 48 -0.82 -8.08 -11.53
N TYR A 49 0.21 -7.68 -10.80
CA TYR A 49 1.52 -8.33 -10.83
C TYR A 49 1.44 -9.77 -10.33
N ALA A 50 0.79 -9.99 -9.17
CA ALA A 50 0.57 -11.32 -8.62
C ALA A 50 -0.33 -12.21 -9.50
N GLU A 51 -1.27 -11.63 -10.26
CA GLU A 51 -2.15 -12.36 -11.20
C GLU A 51 -1.47 -12.71 -12.53
N ARG A 52 -0.47 -11.95 -12.98
CA ARG A 52 0.15 -12.10 -14.30
C ARG A 52 1.48 -12.84 -14.30
N VAL A 53 2.18 -12.85 -13.16
CA VAL A 53 3.43 -13.60 -13.04
C VAL A 53 3.18 -15.09 -13.31
N SER A 54 4.14 -15.74 -13.99
CA SER A 54 4.04 -17.17 -14.30
C SER A 54 4.06 -18.01 -13.02
N PHE A 55 3.37 -19.14 -13.02
CA PHE A 55 3.28 -19.99 -11.84
C PHE A 55 4.66 -20.54 -11.43
N GLU A 56 5.52 -20.87 -12.39
CA GLU A 56 6.91 -21.26 -12.16
C GLU A 56 7.70 -20.18 -11.40
N THR A 57 7.50 -18.90 -11.73
CA THR A 57 8.16 -17.80 -11.02
C THR A 57 7.60 -17.64 -9.60
N ILE A 58 6.31 -17.93 -9.40
CA ILE A 58 5.71 -17.93 -8.05
C ILE A 58 6.36 -19.02 -7.21
N THR A 59 6.51 -20.23 -7.74
CA THR A 59 7.01 -21.38 -7.00
C THR A 59 8.52 -21.37 -6.80
N SER A 60 9.27 -20.63 -7.63
CA SER A 60 10.74 -20.57 -7.58
C SER A 60 11.31 -19.98 -6.28
N ASN A 61 12.55 -20.36 -5.96
CA ASN A 61 13.29 -19.81 -4.82
C ASN A 61 13.62 -18.31 -4.95
N THR A 62 13.58 -17.77 -6.17
CA THR A 62 13.83 -16.35 -6.46
C THR A 62 12.51 -15.57 -6.64
N SER A 63 11.39 -16.16 -6.24
CA SER A 63 10.09 -15.52 -6.31
C SER A 63 10.09 -14.16 -5.59
N PRO A 64 9.47 -13.12 -6.19
CA PRO A 64 9.25 -11.85 -5.49
C PRO A 64 8.45 -12.00 -4.19
N TRP A 65 7.70 -13.10 -4.05
CA TRP A 65 7.03 -13.52 -2.83
C TRP A 65 7.79 -14.71 -2.24
N PRO A 66 8.65 -14.52 -1.23
CA PRO A 66 9.31 -15.62 -0.54
C PRO A 66 8.29 -16.44 0.26
N VAL A 67 8.61 -17.72 0.50
CA VAL A 67 7.74 -18.64 1.25
C VAL A 67 7.74 -18.23 2.73
N TYR A 68 6.56 -18.07 3.31
CA TYR A 68 6.41 -17.79 4.74
C TYR A 68 7.14 -18.86 5.59
N PRO A 69 7.87 -18.50 6.66
CA PRO A 69 7.85 -17.22 7.39
C PRO A 69 8.68 -16.08 6.79
N ASP A 70 9.40 -16.32 5.69
CA ASP A 70 10.21 -15.29 5.07
C ASP A 70 9.35 -14.24 4.36
N SER A 71 9.87 -13.02 4.32
CA SER A 71 9.23 -11.89 3.64
C SER A 71 10.28 -11.00 2.97
N THR A 72 9.90 -10.40 1.85
CA THR A 72 10.75 -9.45 1.12
C THR A 72 10.18 -8.06 1.30
N SER A 73 10.98 -7.13 1.80
CA SER A 73 10.61 -5.71 1.98
C SER A 73 11.31 -4.85 0.94
N THR A 74 10.54 -4.06 0.21
CA THR A 74 11.05 -3.13 -0.81
C THR A 74 10.44 -1.76 -0.65
N THR A 75 11.27 -0.72 -0.63
CA THR A 75 10.80 0.67 -0.75
C THR A 75 10.52 0.99 -2.21
N VAL A 76 9.33 1.50 -2.48
CA VAL A 76 8.83 1.75 -3.83
C VAL A 76 8.27 3.16 -3.93
N GLU A 77 8.52 3.82 -5.06
CA GLU A 77 7.87 5.07 -5.39
C GLU A 77 6.44 4.78 -5.86
N ILE A 78 5.44 5.24 -5.11
CA ILE A 78 4.03 5.02 -5.45
C ILE A 78 3.47 6.15 -6.33
N GLY A 79 4.10 7.33 -6.30
CA GLY A 79 3.73 8.47 -7.13
C GLY A 79 4.57 9.70 -6.82
N LYS A 80 4.21 10.85 -7.41
CA LYS A 80 4.88 12.14 -7.18
C LYS A 80 3.87 13.22 -6.83
N LEU A 81 4.22 14.08 -5.88
CA LEU A 81 3.47 15.30 -5.60
C LEU A 81 3.67 16.33 -6.72
N PRO A 82 2.74 17.30 -6.86
CA PRO A 82 2.99 18.49 -7.66
C PRO A 82 4.30 19.16 -7.21
N GLY A 83 5.24 19.36 -8.14
CA GLY A 83 6.61 19.80 -7.84
C GLY A 83 7.67 18.70 -7.91
N GLY A 84 7.28 17.44 -8.18
CA GLY A 84 8.20 16.34 -8.51
C GLY A 84 8.71 15.54 -7.31
N ASN A 85 8.28 15.86 -6.10
CA ASN A 85 8.67 15.13 -4.89
C ASN A 85 8.06 13.73 -4.89
N ALA A 86 8.90 12.70 -4.83
CA ALA A 86 8.47 11.31 -4.78
C ALA A 86 7.73 11.00 -3.47
N ILE A 87 6.64 10.26 -3.59
CA ILE A 87 5.91 9.65 -2.48
C ILE A 87 6.35 8.19 -2.45
N ASN A 88 7.00 7.81 -1.36
CA ASN A 88 7.50 6.46 -1.17
C ASN A 88 6.59 5.66 -0.23
N ALA A 89 6.50 4.37 -0.48
CA ALA A 89 5.88 3.38 0.40
C ALA A 89 6.80 2.19 0.57
N THR A 90 6.53 1.35 1.57
CA THR A 90 7.22 0.08 1.76
C THR A 90 6.26 -1.05 1.46
N VAL A 91 6.64 -1.95 0.55
CA VAL A 91 5.86 -3.14 0.20
C VAL A 91 6.56 -4.36 0.75
N VAL A 92 5.83 -5.14 1.53
CA VAL A 92 6.26 -6.42 2.08
C VAL A 92 5.48 -7.53 1.37
N ARG A 93 6.20 -8.49 0.81
CA ARG A 93 5.64 -9.61 0.05
C ARG A 93 5.95 -10.93 0.73
N THR A 94 4.99 -11.85 0.72
CA THR A 94 5.16 -13.25 1.16
C THR A 94 4.17 -14.16 0.44
N ARG A 95 4.46 -15.46 0.34
CA ARG A 95 3.53 -16.46 -0.16
C ARG A 95 3.37 -17.61 0.81
N ILE A 96 2.18 -18.19 0.82
CA ILE A 96 1.81 -19.30 1.70
C ILE A 96 1.21 -20.40 0.81
N ALA A 97 1.75 -21.61 0.94
CA ALA A 97 1.20 -22.79 0.28
C ALA A 97 -0.13 -23.20 0.91
N ASP A 98 -1.07 -23.69 0.12
CA ASP A 98 -2.27 -24.33 0.68
C ASP A 98 -1.89 -25.68 1.34
N PRO A 99 -2.48 -26.02 2.51
CA PRO A 99 -2.19 -27.28 3.17
C PRO A 99 -2.48 -28.53 2.34
N ASN A 100 -3.38 -28.45 1.34
CA ASN A 100 -3.71 -29.56 0.44
C ASN A 100 -2.73 -29.71 -0.73
N ASN A 101 -1.78 -28.79 -0.90
CA ASN A 101 -0.66 -29.00 -1.82
C ASN A 101 0.14 -30.25 -1.41
N LEU A 102 0.77 -30.90 -2.38
CA LEU A 102 1.71 -31.98 -2.09
C LEU A 102 2.91 -31.48 -1.27
N SER A 103 3.57 -32.39 -0.57
CA SER A 103 4.74 -32.06 0.27
C SER A 103 5.88 -31.38 -0.49
N THR A 104 6.04 -31.67 -1.79
CA THR A 104 7.01 -31.02 -2.68
C THR A 104 6.73 -29.53 -2.88
N ALA A 105 5.47 -29.10 -2.74
CA ALA A 105 5.01 -27.73 -2.88
C ALA A 105 4.70 -27.07 -1.53
N GLY A 106 5.28 -27.58 -0.43
CA GLY A 106 5.19 -26.98 0.91
C GLY A 106 3.90 -27.27 1.67
N GLY A 107 3.03 -28.14 1.15
CA GLY A 107 1.80 -28.56 1.83
C GLY A 107 1.94 -29.88 2.59
N THR A 108 0.80 -30.41 3.03
CA THR A 108 0.66 -31.69 3.74
C THR A 108 -0.25 -32.68 3.01
N GLY A 109 -0.71 -32.31 1.81
CA GLY A 109 -1.57 -33.12 0.98
C GLY A 109 -0.87 -34.37 0.46
N THR A 110 -1.67 -35.38 0.13
CA THR A 110 -1.22 -36.65 -0.46
C THR A 110 -1.96 -36.88 -1.77
N THR A 111 -1.52 -37.86 -2.56
CA THR A 111 -2.24 -38.30 -3.77
C THR A 111 -3.67 -38.80 -3.49
N THR A 112 -4.03 -39.06 -2.22
CA THR A 112 -5.39 -39.39 -1.82
C THR A 112 -6.26 -38.14 -1.60
N THR A 113 -5.70 -37.08 -1.01
CA THR A 113 -6.44 -35.83 -0.71
C THR A 113 -6.39 -34.83 -1.87
N ASN A 114 -5.35 -34.92 -2.71
CA ASN A 114 -5.14 -34.13 -3.91
C ASN A 114 -4.69 -35.03 -5.07
N PRO A 115 -5.62 -35.85 -5.62
CA PRO A 115 -5.31 -36.76 -6.73
C PRO A 115 -5.02 -36.04 -8.05
N ALA A 116 -5.44 -34.77 -8.17
CA ALA A 116 -5.20 -33.94 -9.34
C ALA A 116 -3.82 -33.26 -9.32
N GLU A 117 -3.08 -33.39 -8.22
CA GLU A 117 -1.76 -32.76 -8.00
C GLU A 117 -1.77 -31.24 -8.21
N MET A 118 -2.93 -30.60 -8.01
CA MET A 118 -3.07 -29.14 -8.17
C MET A 118 -2.34 -28.41 -7.05
N GLU A 119 -1.69 -27.31 -7.41
CA GLU A 119 -0.99 -26.45 -6.45
C GLU A 119 -1.73 -25.13 -6.29
N SER A 120 -2.02 -24.76 -5.04
CA SER A 120 -2.59 -23.47 -4.67
C SER A 120 -1.63 -22.67 -3.81
N TRP A 121 -1.45 -21.41 -4.17
CA TRP A 121 -0.59 -20.47 -3.45
C TRP A 121 -1.34 -19.19 -3.15
N ARG A 122 -1.26 -18.75 -1.89
CA ARG A 122 -1.76 -17.46 -1.44
C ARG A 122 -0.60 -16.47 -1.42
N LEU A 123 -0.64 -15.50 -2.34
CA LEU A 123 0.33 -14.42 -2.43
C LEU A 123 -0.20 -13.20 -1.67
N GLU A 124 0.57 -12.70 -0.72
CA GLU A 124 0.22 -11.56 0.11
C GLU A 124 1.20 -10.41 -0.13
N SER A 125 0.65 -9.24 -0.46
CA SER A 125 1.39 -7.98 -0.58
C SER A 125 0.80 -6.98 0.42
N HIS A 126 1.65 -6.48 1.32
CA HIS A 126 1.31 -5.47 2.33
C HIS A 126 2.08 -4.20 2.05
N MET A 127 1.37 -3.12 1.74
CA MET A 127 1.96 -1.81 1.50
C MET A 127 1.73 -0.91 2.70
N THR A 128 2.81 -0.39 3.26
CA THR A 128 2.82 0.58 4.36
C THR A 128 3.23 1.95 3.83
N TYR A 129 2.44 2.98 4.14
CA TYR A 129 2.69 4.37 3.73
C TYR A 129 2.32 5.34 4.86
N GLN A 130 2.82 6.56 4.79
CA GLN A 130 2.60 7.58 5.82
C GLN A 130 1.86 8.79 5.26
N ILE A 131 0.96 9.36 6.07
CA ILE A 131 0.31 10.65 5.81
C ILE A 131 0.45 11.47 7.11
N GLY A 132 1.27 12.52 7.07
CA GLY A 132 1.67 13.21 8.30
C GLY A 132 2.35 12.24 9.27
N ASP A 133 1.93 12.25 10.54
CA ASP A 133 2.48 11.38 11.58
C ASP A 133 1.80 10.00 11.66
N GLN A 134 0.83 9.74 10.78
CA GLN A 134 0.05 8.51 10.82
C GLN A 134 0.55 7.51 9.78
N THR A 135 0.74 6.27 10.22
CA THR A 135 1.10 5.14 9.37
C THR A 135 -0.15 4.37 8.98
N TYR A 136 -0.28 4.09 7.70
CA TYR A 136 -1.39 3.37 7.10
C TYR A 136 -0.88 2.13 6.38
N VAL A 137 -1.71 1.09 6.36
CA VAL A 137 -1.41 -0.18 5.70
C VAL A 137 -2.55 -0.55 4.77
N LYS A 138 -2.20 -0.96 3.55
CA LYS A 138 -3.11 -1.59 2.60
C LYS A 138 -2.57 -2.96 2.25
N SER A 139 -3.43 -3.96 2.24
CA SER A 139 -3.07 -5.32 1.88
C SER A 139 -3.83 -5.78 0.65
N ARG A 140 -3.19 -6.67 -0.11
CA ARG A 140 -3.82 -7.44 -1.15
C ARG A 140 -3.37 -8.89 -1.06
N THR A 141 -4.35 -9.77 -1.23
CA THR A 141 -4.12 -11.19 -1.31
C THR A 141 -4.64 -11.69 -2.64
N VAL A 142 -3.84 -12.49 -3.33
CA VAL A 142 -4.20 -13.16 -4.57
C VAL A 142 -3.97 -14.65 -4.36
N VAL A 143 -4.97 -15.45 -4.72
CA VAL A 143 -4.84 -16.91 -4.73
C VAL A 143 -4.62 -17.34 -6.17
N ARG A 144 -3.56 -18.10 -6.41
CA ARG A 144 -3.24 -18.68 -7.72
C ARG A 144 -3.30 -20.19 -7.59
N THR A 145 -3.92 -20.83 -8.58
CA THR A 145 -4.04 -22.29 -8.66
C THR A 145 -3.65 -22.72 -10.06
N GLN A 146 -2.88 -23.81 -10.16
CA GLN A 146 -2.60 -24.48 -11.41
C GLN A 146 -2.58 -26.00 -11.21
#